data_AF-A0A7J8U8N3-F1
#
_entry.id   AF-A0A7J8U8N3-F1
#
_cell.length_a   1.000
_cell.length_b   1.000
_cell.length_c   1.000
_cell.angle_alpha   90.00
_cell.angle_beta   90.00
_cell.angle_gamma   90.00
#
_symmetry.space_group_name_H-M   'P 1'
#
loop_
_entity.id
_entity.type
_entity.pdbx_description
1 polymer ?
#
loop_
_entity_poly.entity_id
_entity_poly.type
_entity_poly.pdbx_seq_one_letter_code
_entity_poly.pdbx_strand_id
1 'polypeptide(L)' 'MQLEVLDEKDRDRLLGPYKKVQQWIKHTRNATSPHFDNVHNILMKVKEKLKNKPLMEANHGGARDIEKRLRSRI' A
#
# COMPACT_ATOMS: atom_id res chain seq x y z
N MET A 1 4.72 6.37 10.90
CA MET A 1 5.87 5.42 11.03
C MET A 1 5.55 4.33 10.04
N GLN A 2 6.51 3.60 9.46
CA GLN A 2 6.16 2.47 8.57
C GLN A 2 5.24 1.43 9.25
N LEU A 3 5.14 1.46 10.58
CA LEU A 3 4.23 0.66 11.40
C LEU A 3 2.77 1.12 11.40
N GLU A 4 2.45 2.35 10.98
CA GLU A 4 1.07 2.84 10.78
C GLU A 4 0.48 2.37 9.44
N VAL A 5 1.21 1.52 8.70
CA VAL A 5 0.67 0.80 7.54
C VAL A 5 -0.35 -0.24 7.97
N LEU A 6 -0.21 -0.76 9.20
CA LEU A 6 -1.11 -1.72 9.84
C LEU A 6 -2.18 -0.97 10.65
N ASP A 7 -3.38 -1.55 10.68
CA ASP A 7 -4.45 -1.06 11.55
C ASP A 7 -4.04 -1.19 13.02
N GLU A 8 -4.60 -0.31 13.85
CA GLU A 8 -4.29 -0.22 15.28
C GLU A 8 -4.45 -1.57 16.00
N LYS A 9 -5.47 -2.35 15.62
CA LYS A 9 -5.71 -3.70 16.15
C LYS A 9 -4.61 -4.70 15.79
N ASP A 10 -4.11 -4.67 14.56
CA ASP A 10 -3.06 -5.57 14.10
C ASP A 10 -1.71 -5.17 14.68
N ARG A 11 -1.46 -3.86 14.79
CA ARG A 11 -0.29 -3.29 15.45
C ARG A 11 -0.24 -3.73 16.92
N ASP A 12 -1.35 -3.61 17.64
CA ASP A 12 -1.42 -3.96 19.06
C ASP A 12 -1.33 -5.49 19.26
N ARG A 13 -1.87 -6.30 18.34
CA ARG A 13 -1.67 -7.75 18.33
C ARG A 13 -0.20 -8.12 18.12
N LEU A 14 0.49 -7.48 17.18
CA LEU A 14 1.87 -7.81 16.82
C LEU A 14 2.88 -7.28 17.86
N LEU A 15 2.65 -6.07 18.38
CA LEU A 15 3.57 -5.38 19.27
C LEU A 15 3.17 -5.46 20.75
N GLY A 16 2.00 -6.00 21.07
CA GLY A 16 1.48 -6.10 22.44
C GLY A 16 2.45 -6.76 23.43
N PRO A 17 3.15 -7.86 23.06
CA PRO A 17 4.17 -8.45 23.92
C PRO A 17 5.43 -7.57 24.11
N TYR A 18 5.68 -6.63 23.21
CA TYR A 18 6.93 -5.87 23.12
C TYR A 18 6.77 -4.40 23.54
N LYS A 19 6.48 -4.16 24.82
CA LYS A 19 6.22 -2.82 25.37
C LYS A 19 7.34 -1.81 25.11
N LYS A 20 8.61 -2.22 25.19
CA LYS A 20 9.77 -1.34 24.90
C LYS A 20 9.79 -0.86 23.46
N VAL A 21 9.37 -1.72 22.52
CA VAL A 21 9.26 -1.37 21.10
C VAL A 21 8.14 -0.35 20.92
N GLN A 22 6.97 -0.56 21.53
CA GLN A 22 5.88 0.42 21.52
C GLN A 22 6.32 1.80 22.04
N GLN A 23 7.09 1.81 23.12
CA GLN A 23 7.59 3.04 23.74
C GLN A 23 8.64 3.74 22.87
N TRP A 24 9.58 2.98 22.29
CA TRP A 24 10.56 3.49 21.32
C TRP A 24 9.89 4.11 20.10
N ILE A 25 8.82 3.49 19.59
CA ILE A 25 8.03 4.02 18.47
C ILE A 25 7.44 5.39 18.83
N LYS A 26 6.83 5.51 20.02
CA LYS A 26 6.23 6.75 20.50
C LYS A 26 7.29 7.85 20.67
N HIS A 27 8.43 7.55 21.29
CA HIS A 27 9.52 8.52 21.45
C HIS A 27 10.10 8.97 20.11
N THR A 28 10.29 8.04 19.18
CA THR A 28 10.81 8.35 17.84
C THR A 28 9.84 9.25 17.08
N ARG A 29 8.53 8.98 17.16
CA ARG A 29 7.51 9.85 16.58
C ARG A 29 7.56 11.25 17.17
N ASN A 30 7.63 11.37 18.49
CA ASN A 30 7.70 12.67 19.16
C ASN A 30 8.97 13.44 18.78
N ALA A 31 10.12 12.76 18.71
CA ALA A 31 11.40 13.37 18.34
C ALA A 31 11.45 13.81 16.86
N THR A 32 10.64 13.19 16.00
CA THR A 32 10.57 13.51 14.56
C THR A 32 9.36 14.37 14.19
N SER A 33 8.53 14.74 15.17
CA SER A 33 7.41 15.67 14.99
C SER A 33 7.95 17.11 14.81
N PRO A 34 7.35 17.94 13.94
CA PRO A 34 6.16 17.68 13.13
C PRO A 34 6.44 17.08 11.74
N HIS A 35 7.71 17.03 11.32
CA HIS A 35 8.09 16.63 9.96
C HIS A 35 7.59 15.24 9.58
N PHE A 36 7.55 14.34 10.56
CA PHE A 36 7.01 13.00 10.39
C PHE A 36 5.55 12.96 9.98
N ASP A 37 4.68 13.73 10.65
CA ASP A 37 3.23 13.68 10.39
C ASP A 37 2.93 14.21 8.98
N ASN A 38 3.67 15.22 8.53
CA ASN A 38 3.56 15.76 7.18
C ASN A 38 3.94 14.74 6.10
N VAL A 39 5.08 14.06 6.24
CA VAL A 39 5.53 13.04 5.28
C VAL A 39 4.61 11.82 5.31
N HIS A 40 4.16 11.41 6.50
CA HIS A 40 3.25 10.28 6.66
C HIS A 40 1.91 10.52 5.96
N ASN A 41 1.34 11.72 6.09
CA ASN A 41 0.10 12.10 5.41
C ASN A 41 0.24 12.03 3.87
N ILE A 42 1.37 12.46 3.33
CA ILE A 42 1.64 12.37 1.88
C ILE A 42 1.74 10.90 1.45
N LEU A 43 2.47 10.08 2.20
CA LEU A 43 2.66 8.66 1.91
C LEU A 43 1.33 7.88 1.90
N MET A 44 0.45 8.13 2.87
CA MET A 44 -0.85 7.46 2.94
C MET A 44 -1.76 7.85 1.77
N LYS A 45 -1.78 9.13 1.38
CA LYS A 45 -2.51 9.59 0.17
C LYS A 45 -2.00 8.91 -1.11
N VAL A 46 -0.69 8.68 -1.22
CA VAL A 46 -0.10 7.97 -2.36
C VAL A 46 -0.50 6.49 -2.33
N LYS A 47 -0.44 5.83 -1.17
CA LYS A 47 -0.87 4.43 -0.99
C LYS A 47 -2.33 4.21 -1.44
N GLU A 48 -3.24 5.09 -1.05
CA GLU A 48 -4.65 5.01 -1.46
C GLU A 48 -4.82 5.18 -2.97
N LYS A 49 -4.12 6.16 -3.57
CA LYS A 49 -4.12 6.37 -5.02
C LYS A 49 -3.62 5.15 -5.80
N LEU A 50 -2.63 4.44 -5.24
CA LEU A 50 -2.10 3.22 -5.85
C LEU A 50 -3.02 2.02 -5.67
N LYS A 51 -3.70 1.89 -4.51
CA LYS A 51 -4.67 0.82 -4.25
C LYS A 51 -5.91 0.93 -5.15
N ASN A 52 -6.33 2.15 -5.48
CA ASN A 52 -7.53 2.41 -6.27
C ASN A 52 -7.28 2.49 -7.77
N LYS A 53 -6.03 2.38 -8.23
CA LYS A 53 -5.74 2.17 -9.65
C LYS A 53 -5.94 0.69 -9.97
N PRO A 54 -6.81 0.33 -10.93
CA PRO A 54 -6.64 -0.94 -11.63
C PRO A 54 -5.22 -0.94 -12.21
N LEU A 55 -4.54 -2.09 -12.22
CA LEU A 55 -3.41 -2.28 -13.11
C LEU A 55 -3.94 -2.15 -14.57
N MET A 56 -4.12 -0.93 -15.07
CA MET A 56 -4.10 -0.63 -16.50
C MET A 56 -2.63 -0.77 -16.92
N GLU A 57 -2.19 -1.68 -17.79
CA GLU A 57 -2.85 -2.59 -18.72
C GLU A 57 -1.90 -3.77 -18.95
N ALA A 58 -2.31 -5.00 -18.64
CA ALA A 58 -1.83 -6.17 -19.38
C ALA A 58 -2.84 -6.36 -20.51
N ASN A 59 -2.70 -5.58 -21.59
CA ASN A 59 -3.65 -5.60 -22.70
C ASN A 59 -3.71 -6.99 -23.35
N HIS A 60 -4.74 -7.75 -22.97
CA HIS A 60 -5.37 -8.83 -23.74
C HIS A 60 -6.04 -8.29 -25.03
N GLY A 61 -5.30 -7.51 -25.82
CA GLY A 61 -5.73 -7.01 -27.12
C GLY A 61 -5.31 -7.94 -28.26
N GLY A 62 -4.05 -8.40 -28.23
CA GLY A 62 -3.48 -9.17 -29.34
C GLY A 62 -4.16 -10.52 -29.59
N ALA A 63 -4.43 -11.31 -28.55
CA ALA A 63 -4.87 -12.70 -28.69
C ALA A 63 -6.29 -12.86 -29.29
N ARG A 64 -7.21 -11.93 -29.00
CA ARG A 64 -8.61 -12.00 -29.47
C ARG A 64 -8.75 -11.69 -30.96
N ASP A 65 -7.87 -10.83 -31.49
CA ASP A 65 -7.88 -10.48 -32.92
C ASP A 65 -7.32 -11.60 -33.80
N ILE A 66 -6.31 -12.35 -33.31
CA ILE A 66 -5.78 -13.52 -34.03
C ILE A 66 -6.81 -14.65 -34.09
N GLU A 67 -7.55 -14.89 -33.00
CA GLU A 67 -8.56 -15.94 -32.94
C GLU A 67 -9.75 -15.65 -33.88
N LYS A 68 -10.22 -14.39 -33.93
CA LYS A 68 -11.25 -13.97 -34.89
C LYS A 68 -10.81 -14.14 -36.34
N ARG A 69 -9.55 -13.80 -36.65
CA ARG A 69 -9.00 -13.88 -38.00
C ARG A 69 -8.79 -15.32 -38.48
N LEU A 70 -8.55 -16.25 -37.55
CA LEU A 70 -8.45 -17.68 -37.83
C LEU A 70 -9.83 -18.31 -38.04
N ARG A 71 -10.84 -17.91 -37.25
CA ARG A 71 -12.21 -18.41 -37.39
C ARG A 71 -12.91 -17.91 -38.65
N SER A 72 -12.54 -16.75 -39.19
CA SER A 72 -13.10 -16.22 -40.44
C SER A 72 -12.49 -16.82 -41.72
N ARG A 73 -11.54 -17.77 -41.59
CA ARG A 73 -10.85 -18.43 -42.73
C ARG A 73 -11.30 -19.89 -42.95
N ILE A 74 -12.24 -20.38 -42.15
CA ILE A 74 -12.95 -21.66 -42.35
C ILE A 74 -14.33 -21.33 -42.90
#